data_AF-A0A8J3I2Z6-F1
#
_entry.id   AF-A0A8J3I2Z6-F1
#
_cell.length_a   1.000
_cell.length_b   1.000
_cell.length_c   1.000
_cell.angle_alpha   90.00
_cell.angle_beta   90.00
_cell.angle_gamma   90.00
#
_symmetry.space_group_name_H-M   'P 1'
#
loop_
_entity.id
_entity.type
_entity.pdbx_description
1 polymer ?
#
loop_
_entity_poly.entity_id
_entity_poly.type
_entity_poly.pdbx_seq_one_letter_code
_entity_poly.pdbx_strand_id
1 'polypeptide(L)'
;MLSILSATDIIQLLQTRDHLVLLENTLGGQEDGWDTLFVDPVHTLAIHQASEFLPLLETMQGYLQKGYYLAGYFAYECGYFLEKLRKQDYRDEHSPLAWFGVYNQPYRLASDLREASWQAYALAHQNEMGCEVQDVHFNLDEEAYRRKVEQVREHIRAGDVYQINLTGRTHFRFEGSPLALYARLRQAQRTHYSSYIRIGERSVLSFSPELFFQLDGQRIITRPMKGTAPRGRTLQEDAQQASWLHNDSKNRAENIMITDLLRNDLGQVCEIGSVTVPHLLQVEPYETVLQMTSTVTGKLRRGANLAQILSSLFPCGSVTGAPKLKAMEIIGQLEETRRGIYTGSIGYIAPPTDKRPQQALFNVAIRTIELERGQGLMGIGSGIVYDSQAAEEAAECAVKARFLTADIPTFAILEAILWDGHYYHLAKHLKRMQTSAHYFGYPWDINNVRALLQKQCDTMKTGHAYKVRLQLERSGMVTCESLEIQPQQEGLLKVVVSPQRTNSHDRMYFHKTTYRPLYEHAFQIAQQHGYVDVLFLNEQGEVTEGAISNIFLERDGKMLTPPITCGLLPGIARQYLLEAHPNAQEAILTLDDLLRAKEVYICNAIRGLRRVQVVTDQQYDQALQL
;
A
#
# COMPACT_ATOMS: atom_id res chain seq x y z
N MET A 1 -3.93 16.37 -26.51
CA MET A 1 -3.16 15.51 -25.58
C MET A 1 -1.85 15.19 -26.28
N LEU A 2 -0.75 15.58 -25.66
CA LEU A 2 0.60 15.26 -26.14
C LEU A 2 0.98 13.87 -25.64
N SER A 3 1.62 13.07 -26.50
CA SER A 3 2.29 11.84 -26.12
C SER A 3 3.72 12.16 -25.70
N ILE A 4 4.13 11.74 -24.50
CA ILE A 4 5.55 11.69 -24.15
C ILE A 4 6.18 10.55 -24.96
N LEU A 5 7.39 10.78 -25.46
CA LEU A 5 8.04 9.91 -26.44
C LEU A 5 8.87 8.79 -25.78
N SER A 6 9.30 8.95 -24.53
CA SER A 6 10.04 7.91 -23.80
C SER A 6 9.95 8.00 -22.27
N ALA A 7 10.28 6.89 -21.62
CA ALA A 7 10.38 6.76 -20.16
C ALA A 7 11.40 7.75 -19.55
N THR A 8 12.50 7.99 -20.25
CA THR A 8 13.57 8.90 -19.83
C THR A 8 13.12 10.36 -19.85
N ASP A 9 12.29 10.75 -20.83
CA ASP A 9 11.77 12.12 -20.93
C ASP A 9 10.91 12.49 -19.73
N ILE A 10 10.10 11.55 -19.20
CA ILE A 10 9.28 11.77 -18.01
C ILE A 10 10.17 12.15 -16.83
N ILE A 11 11.22 11.37 -16.59
CA ILE A 11 12.15 11.58 -15.48
C ILE A 11 12.88 12.90 -15.63
N GLN A 12 13.34 13.21 -16.85
CA GLN A 12 14.00 14.49 -17.11
C GLN A 12 13.08 15.67 -16.82
N LEU A 13 11.81 15.60 -17.21
CA LEU A 13 10.81 16.63 -16.88
C LEU A 13 10.63 16.77 -15.36
N LEU A 14 10.48 15.65 -14.64
CA LEU A 14 10.31 15.64 -13.19
C LEU A 14 11.52 16.22 -12.44
N GLN A 15 12.73 16.03 -12.97
CA GLN A 15 13.97 16.57 -12.39
C GLN A 15 14.16 18.05 -12.69
N THR A 16 13.82 18.51 -13.91
CA THR A 16 14.23 19.84 -14.40
C THR A 16 13.15 20.92 -14.34
N ARG A 17 11.86 20.56 -14.36
CA ARG A 17 10.75 21.53 -14.45
C ARG A 17 10.24 21.98 -13.09
N ASP A 18 10.20 23.28 -12.86
CA ASP A 18 9.50 23.82 -11.70
C ASP A 18 7.99 23.97 -11.97
N HIS A 19 7.18 24.13 -10.92
CA HIS A 19 5.73 24.30 -10.98
C HIS A 19 5.01 23.16 -11.73
N LEU A 20 5.31 21.93 -11.34
CA LEU A 20 4.74 20.72 -11.92
C LEU A 20 3.77 20.00 -10.97
N VAL A 21 2.86 19.25 -11.56
CA VAL A 21 1.95 18.32 -10.87
C VAL A 21 1.98 16.99 -11.59
N LEU A 22 2.45 15.96 -10.91
CA LEU A 22 2.34 14.57 -11.32
C LEU A 22 1.22 13.91 -10.52
N LEU A 23 0.28 13.27 -11.21
CA LEU A 23 -0.80 12.47 -10.63
C LEU A 23 -0.64 11.03 -11.15
N GLU A 24 -0.66 10.04 -10.26
CA GLU A 24 -0.40 8.64 -10.60
C GLU A 24 -1.27 7.65 -9.82
N ASN A 25 -1.82 6.66 -10.53
CA ASN A 25 -2.38 5.47 -9.91
C ASN A 25 -1.29 4.41 -9.78
N THR A 26 -0.75 4.28 -8.58
CA THR A 26 0.32 3.33 -8.27
C THR A 26 -0.22 1.96 -7.92
N LEU A 27 -1.48 1.82 -7.50
CA LEU A 27 -2.12 0.53 -7.19
C LEU A 27 -2.40 -0.31 -8.44
N GLY A 28 -2.62 0.33 -9.58
CA GLY A 28 -2.95 -0.31 -10.85
C GLY A 28 -4.47 -0.40 -11.10
N GLY A 29 -4.86 -1.14 -12.14
CA GLY A 29 -6.24 -1.19 -12.63
C GLY A 29 -6.58 -0.05 -13.60
N GLN A 30 -7.73 -0.16 -14.27
CA GLN A 30 -8.24 0.88 -15.17
C GLN A 30 -9.02 1.93 -14.38
N GLU A 31 -8.33 2.94 -13.83
CA GLU A 31 -8.98 4.19 -13.44
C GLU A 31 -8.64 5.27 -14.48
N ASP A 32 -9.65 5.67 -15.26
CA ASP A 32 -9.48 6.60 -16.35
C ASP A 32 -9.32 8.04 -15.85
N GLY A 33 -8.08 8.55 -15.88
CA GLY A 33 -7.82 9.99 -15.88
C GLY A 33 -6.77 10.49 -14.90
N TRP A 34 -6.44 9.73 -13.86
CA TRP A 34 -5.49 10.21 -12.84
C TRP A 34 -4.03 10.20 -13.33
N ASP A 35 -3.63 9.26 -14.19
CA ASP A 35 -2.26 9.12 -14.70
C ASP A 35 -1.85 10.26 -15.67
N THR A 36 -1.47 11.40 -15.10
CA THR A 36 -1.25 12.65 -15.83
C THR A 36 -0.08 13.45 -15.26
N LEU A 37 0.67 14.11 -16.15
CA LEU A 37 1.74 15.02 -15.81
C LEU A 37 1.44 16.41 -16.38
N PHE A 38 1.42 17.40 -15.50
CA PHE A 38 1.28 18.81 -15.82
C PHE A 38 2.61 19.52 -15.57
N VAL A 39 3.14 20.17 -16.61
CA VAL A 39 4.39 20.94 -16.57
C VAL A 39 4.22 22.23 -17.36
N ASP A 40 5.09 23.20 -17.12
CA ASP A 40 5.12 24.48 -17.82
C ASP A 40 3.77 25.23 -17.78
N PRO A 41 3.27 25.60 -16.58
CA PRO A 41 2.01 26.33 -16.45
C PRO A 41 2.11 27.70 -17.14
N VAL A 42 1.06 28.08 -17.86
CA VAL A 42 0.95 29.43 -18.48
C VAL A 42 0.66 30.51 -17.44
N HIS A 43 0.08 30.11 -16.31
CA HIS A 43 -0.21 30.97 -15.17
C HIS A 43 -0.30 30.12 -13.90
N THR A 44 -0.03 30.71 -12.75
CA THR A 44 -0.21 30.07 -11.44
C THR A 44 -1.20 30.88 -10.62
N LEU A 45 -2.16 30.20 -10.03
CA LEU A 45 -3.15 30.76 -9.14
C LEU A 45 -2.77 30.36 -7.72
N ALA A 46 -2.65 31.33 -6.81
CA ALA A 46 -2.36 31.08 -5.41
C ALA A 46 -3.13 32.06 -4.54
N ILE A 47 -3.70 31.57 -3.44
CA ILE A 47 -4.35 32.40 -2.42
C ILE A 47 -3.69 32.16 -1.07
N HIS A 48 -3.64 33.19 -0.23
CA HIS A 48 -3.02 33.14 1.10
C HIS A 48 -4.01 33.52 2.20
N GLN A 49 -5.20 33.98 1.81
CA GLN A 49 -6.28 34.33 2.71
C GLN A 49 -7.55 33.57 2.31
N ALA A 50 -8.29 33.09 3.31
CA ALA A 50 -9.50 32.32 3.09
C ALA A 50 -10.58 33.12 2.33
N SER A 51 -10.62 34.45 2.48
CA SER A 51 -11.55 35.35 1.78
C SER A 51 -11.38 35.34 0.25
N GLU A 52 -10.21 34.94 -0.24
CA GLU A 52 -9.89 34.85 -1.67
C GLU A 52 -10.44 33.57 -2.32
N PHE A 53 -11.01 32.65 -1.53
CA PHE A 53 -11.40 31.32 -2.02
C PHE A 53 -12.50 31.36 -3.09
N LEU A 54 -13.62 32.07 -2.86
CA LEU A 54 -14.66 32.18 -3.90
C LEU A 54 -14.17 32.93 -5.15
N PRO A 55 -13.47 34.08 -5.05
CA PRO A 55 -12.83 34.72 -6.20
C PRO A 55 -11.87 33.83 -6.99
N LEU A 56 -11.12 32.95 -6.30
CA LEU A 56 -10.27 31.95 -6.94
C LEU A 56 -11.10 30.99 -7.79
N LEU A 57 -12.21 30.45 -7.27
CA LEU A 57 -13.06 29.51 -8.01
C LEU A 57 -13.69 30.15 -9.25
N GLU A 58 -14.07 31.42 -9.18
CA GLU A 58 -14.53 32.19 -10.35
C GLU A 58 -13.42 32.35 -11.39
N THR A 59 -12.21 32.68 -10.95
CA THR A 59 -11.03 32.80 -11.81
C THR A 59 -10.71 31.47 -12.50
N MET A 60 -10.72 30.37 -11.74
CA MET A 60 -10.56 29.00 -12.26
C MET A 60 -11.61 28.67 -13.32
N GLN A 61 -12.89 28.99 -13.07
CA GLN A 61 -13.96 28.78 -14.04
C GLN A 61 -13.73 29.55 -15.35
N GLY A 62 -13.19 30.77 -15.27
CA GLY A 62 -12.83 31.57 -16.45
C GLY A 62 -11.72 30.94 -17.29
N TYR A 63 -10.71 30.32 -16.67
CA TYR A 63 -9.67 29.57 -17.39
C TYR A 63 -10.23 28.29 -18.04
N LEU A 64 -11.10 27.56 -17.35
CA LEU A 64 -11.74 26.36 -17.89
C LEU A 64 -12.59 26.69 -19.13
N GLN A 65 -13.32 27.81 -19.12
CA GLN A 65 -14.10 28.27 -20.28
C GLN A 65 -13.22 28.64 -21.48
N LYS A 66 -11.97 29.04 -21.24
CA LYS A 66 -10.96 29.31 -22.27
C LYS A 66 -10.24 28.04 -22.76
N GLY A 67 -10.61 26.86 -22.24
CA GLY A 67 -10.02 25.59 -22.66
C GLY A 67 -8.72 25.22 -21.95
N TYR A 68 -8.39 25.87 -20.84
CA TYR A 68 -7.21 25.50 -20.02
C TYR A 68 -7.56 24.41 -19.00
N TYR A 69 -6.55 23.62 -18.66
CA TYR A 69 -6.59 22.66 -17.56
C TYR A 69 -6.08 23.31 -16.28
N LEU A 70 -6.55 22.82 -15.14
CA LEU A 70 -6.10 23.24 -13.82
C LEU A 70 -5.64 22.03 -13.03
N ALA A 71 -4.49 22.10 -12.37
CA ALA A 71 -4.02 21.04 -11.48
C ALA A 71 -3.29 21.64 -10.27
N GLY A 72 -3.51 21.05 -9.09
CA GLY A 72 -3.00 21.63 -7.85
C GLY A 72 -3.72 21.11 -6.60
N TYR A 73 -3.83 21.96 -5.59
CA TYR A 73 -4.40 21.59 -4.29
C TYR A 73 -5.19 22.70 -3.62
N PHE A 74 -6.10 22.29 -2.74
CA PHE A 74 -6.77 23.09 -1.73
C PHE A 74 -6.34 22.61 -0.35
N ALA A 75 -5.92 23.52 0.53
CA ALA A 75 -5.70 23.25 1.93
C ALA A 75 -7.03 23.10 2.68
N TYR A 76 -7.01 22.36 3.78
CA TYR A 76 -8.17 22.14 4.65
C TYR A 76 -8.85 23.45 5.08
N GLU A 77 -8.06 24.50 5.33
CA GLU A 77 -8.56 25.78 5.83
C GLU A 77 -9.47 26.52 4.84
N CYS A 78 -9.42 26.19 3.53
CA CYS A 78 -10.40 26.70 2.56
C CYS A 78 -11.85 26.35 2.95
N GLY A 79 -12.05 25.27 3.72
CA GLY A 79 -13.35 24.82 4.19
C GLY A 79 -14.04 25.75 5.18
N TYR A 80 -13.29 26.52 5.98
CA TYR A 80 -13.88 27.42 6.98
C TYR A 80 -14.68 28.57 6.37
N PHE A 81 -14.41 28.92 5.10
CA PHE A 81 -15.07 30.04 4.43
C PHE A 81 -16.48 29.71 3.92
N LEU A 82 -16.77 28.43 3.69
CA LEU A 82 -18.03 27.99 3.07
C LEU A 82 -19.23 28.14 4.01
N GLU A 83 -18.98 28.25 5.33
CA GLU A 83 -20.00 28.04 6.37
C GLU A 83 -20.04 29.15 7.44
N LYS A 84 -19.38 30.30 7.18
CA LYS A 84 -19.39 31.49 8.06
C LYS A 84 -18.97 31.23 9.51
N LEU A 85 -18.17 30.20 9.78
CA LEU A 85 -17.66 29.90 11.12
C LEU A 85 -16.76 31.06 11.57
N ARG A 86 -17.19 31.78 12.62
CA ARG A 86 -16.54 33.01 13.12
C ARG A 86 -15.29 32.70 13.96
N LYS A 87 -14.17 32.37 13.30
CA LYS A 87 -12.74 32.56 13.68
C LYS A 87 -11.89 31.72 12.69
N GLN A 88 -10.72 32.10 12.17
CA GLN A 88 -9.86 33.29 12.19
C GLN A 88 -9.67 33.72 10.71
N ASP A 89 -9.27 34.97 10.44
CA ASP A 89 -8.60 35.29 9.18
C ASP A 89 -7.30 34.47 9.15
N TYR A 90 -7.40 33.21 8.71
CA TYR A 90 -6.25 32.35 8.50
C TYR A 90 -5.47 32.96 7.36
N ARG A 91 -4.41 33.67 7.73
CA ARG A 91 -3.42 34.23 6.84
C ARG A 91 -2.13 33.47 7.07
N ASP A 92 -1.61 32.90 6.01
CA ASP A 92 -0.27 32.33 6.03
C ASP A 92 0.52 32.97 4.89
N GLU A 93 1.56 33.72 5.24
CA GLU A 93 2.38 34.43 4.26
C GLU A 93 3.44 33.54 3.62
N HIS A 94 3.62 32.32 4.12
CA HIS A 94 4.70 31.41 3.72
C HIS A 94 4.19 30.24 2.89
N SER A 95 2.91 29.86 3.02
CA SER A 95 2.32 28.74 2.31
C SER A 95 0.88 29.04 1.87
N PRO A 96 0.59 29.02 0.56
CA PRO A 96 -0.75 29.29 0.05
C PRO A 96 -1.78 28.28 0.57
N LEU A 97 -3.00 28.76 0.78
CA LEU A 97 -4.17 27.94 1.13
C LEU A 97 -4.72 27.19 -0.07
N ALA A 98 -4.47 27.67 -1.29
CA ALA A 98 -4.67 26.89 -2.49
C ALA A 98 -3.64 27.30 -3.54
N TRP A 99 -3.18 26.33 -4.33
CA TRP A 99 -2.30 26.58 -5.45
C TRP A 99 -2.73 25.73 -6.64
N PHE A 100 -2.87 26.35 -7.81
CA PHE A 100 -3.19 25.68 -9.07
C PHE A 100 -2.34 26.23 -10.21
N GLY A 101 -1.67 25.34 -10.93
CA GLY A 101 -1.14 25.68 -12.25
C GLY A 101 -2.27 25.69 -13.29
N VAL A 102 -2.18 26.64 -14.23
CA VAL A 102 -3.03 26.72 -15.42
C VAL A 102 -2.23 26.19 -16.60
N TYR A 103 -2.74 25.17 -17.29
CA TYR A 103 -2.00 24.44 -18.31
C TYR A 103 -2.76 24.39 -19.63
N ASN A 104 -2.05 24.45 -20.76
CA ASN A 104 -2.66 24.25 -22.08
C ASN A 104 -3.20 22.82 -22.24
N GLN A 105 -2.38 21.83 -21.87
CA GLN A 105 -2.74 20.41 -21.90
C GLN A 105 -1.78 19.60 -21.03
N PRO A 106 -2.25 18.51 -20.39
CA PRO A 106 -1.37 17.56 -19.72
C PRO A 106 -0.74 16.56 -20.69
N TYR A 107 0.29 15.88 -20.20
CA TYR A 107 0.76 14.62 -20.73
C TYR A 107 0.02 13.46 -20.05
N ARG A 108 -0.48 12.50 -20.84
CA ARG A 108 -1.09 11.27 -20.30
C ARG A 108 -0.05 10.17 -20.24
N LEU A 109 0.07 9.54 -19.08
CA LEU A 109 1.08 8.51 -18.84
C LEU A 109 0.42 7.14 -19.02
N ALA A 110 0.83 6.41 -20.06
CA ALA A 110 0.45 5.00 -20.18
C ALA A 110 1.13 4.19 -19.06
N SER A 111 0.45 3.17 -18.53
CA SER A 111 0.92 2.44 -17.35
C SER A 111 2.28 1.77 -17.56
N ASP A 112 2.52 1.24 -18.76
CA ASP A 112 3.81 0.65 -19.18
C ASP A 112 4.94 1.69 -19.20
N LEU A 113 4.68 2.86 -19.81
CA LEU A 113 5.65 3.95 -19.89
C LEU A 113 6.01 4.50 -18.51
N ARG A 114 5.03 4.60 -17.61
CA ARG A 114 5.21 5.04 -16.22
C ARG A 114 6.06 4.06 -15.42
N GLU A 115 5.77 2.76 -15.49
CA GLU A 115 6.61 1.80 -14.75
C GLU A 115 8.03 1.73 -15.32
N ALA A 116 8.18 1.82 -16.64
CA ALA A 116 9.50 1.91 -17.27
C ALA A 116 10.28 3.16 -16.86
N SER A 117 9.62 4.32 -16.68
CA SER A 117 10.29 5.56 -16.25
C SER A 117 10.83 5.45 -14.83
N TRP A 118 10.06 4.88 -13.91
CA TRP A 118 10.53 4.67 -12.54
C TRP A 118 11.61 3.60 -12.42
N GLN A 119 11.56 2.55 -13.25
CA GLN A 119 12.66 1.58 -13.35
C GLN A 119 13.94 2.26 -13.84
N ALA A 120 13.86 3.04 -14.93
CA ALA A 120 15.00 3.78 -15.45
C ALA A 120 15.58 4.76 -14.40
N TYR A 121 14.71 5.47 -13.67
CA TYR A 121 15.12 6.34 -12.58
C TYR A 121 15.86 5.58 -11.48
N ALA A 122 15.31 4.45 -11.03
CA ALA A 122 15.92 3.62 -10.00
C ALA A 122 17.28 3.09 -10.43
N LEU A 123 17.44 2.62 -11.67
CA LEU A 123 18.73 2.16 -12.22
C LEU A 123 19.75 3.31 -12.30
N ALA A 124 19.33 4.49 -12.75
CA ALA A 124 20.23 5.63 -12.94
C ALA A 124 20.75 6.22 -11.62
N HIS A 125 20.04 6.01 -10.50
CA HIS A 125 20.37 6.65 -9.22
C HIS A 125 20.68 5.65 -8.09
N GLN A 126 20.98 4.37 -8.39
CA GLN A 126 21.23 3.31 -7.38
C GLN A 126 22.26 3.71 -6.30
N ASN A 127 23.24 4.55 -6.63
CA ASN A 127 24.31 5.00 -5.72
C ASN A 127 24.16 6.46 -5.23
N GLU A 128 23.13 7.18 -5.70
CA GLU A 128 22.90 8.62 -5.41
C GLU A 128 21.52 8.90 -4.78
N MET A 129 20.70 7.87 -4.52
CA MET A 129 19.39 7.97 -3.85
C MET A 129 19.50 8.18 -2.33
N GLY A 130 20.52 8.90 -1.85
CA GLY A 130 20.55 9.37 -0.48
C GLY A 130 19.34 10.29 -0.25
N CYS A 131 18.29 9.75 0.36
CA CYS A 131 17.20 10.53 0.91
C CYS A 131 17.04 10.09 2.36
N GLU A 132 17.37 10.98 3.28
CA GLU A 132 17.37 10.68 4.70
C GLU A 132 16.27 11.45 5.39
N VAL A 133 15.47 10.72 6.15
CA VAL A 133 14.47 11.25 7.06
C VAL A 133 15.03 11.08 8.46
N GLN A 134 15.31 12.19 9.12
CA GLN A 134 15.95 12.24 10.44
C GLN A 134 15.05 12.99 11.44
N ASP A 135 15.30 12.80 12.74
CA ASP A 135 14.64 13.55 13.82
C ASP A 135 13.09 13.54 13.75
N VAL A 136 12.51 12.39 13.38
CA VAL A 136 11.07 12.23 13.26
C VAL A 136 10.43 12.34 14.65
N HIS A 137 9.56 13.33 14.83
CA HIS A 137 8.84 13.54 16.08
C HIS A 137 7.39 13.95 15.82
N PHE A 138 6.48 13.40 16.62
CA PHE A 138 5.07 13.76 16.64
C PHE A 138 4.86 14.89 17.67
N ASN A 139 4.10 15.92 17.29
CA ASN A 139 3.95 17.13 18.10
C ASN A 139 3.04 16.96 19.33
N LEU A 140 2.25 15.88 19.41
CA LEU A 140 1.45 15.56 20.58
C LEU A 140 2.14 14.44 21.36
N ASP A 141 2.48 14.71 22.62
CA ASP A 141 2.83 13.64 23.53
C ASP A 141 1.59 12.81 23.93
N GLU A 142 1.82 11.67 24.57
CA GLU A 142 0.77 10.72 24.95
C GLU A 142 -0.30 11.37 25.86
N GLU A 143 0.11 12.23 26.79
CA GLU A 143 -0.77 12.86 27.77
C GLU A 143 -1.62 13.98 27.13
N ALA A 144 -1.03 14.78 26.24
CA ALA A 144 -1.73 15.77 25.45
C ALA A 144 -2.74 15.10 24.51
N TYR A 145 -2.33 14.01 23.84
CA TYR A 145 -3.23 13.26 22.97
C TYR A 145 -4.40 12.65 23.76
N ARG A 146 -4.12 12.00 24.90
CA ARG A 146 -5.15 11.44 25.79
C ARG A 146 -6.16 12.49 26.26
N ARG A 147 -5.69 13.67 26.67
CA ARG A 147 -6.57 14.78 27.08
C ARG A 147 -7.48 15.24 25.93
N LYS A 148 -6.95 15.39 24.71
CA LYS A 148 -7.74 15.79 23.54
C LYS A 148 -8.77 14.72 23.16
N VAL A 149 -8.42 13.43 23.23
CA VAL A 149 -9.36 12.33 23.01
C VAL A 149 -10.51 12.39 24.03
N GLU A 150 -10.22 12.64 25.31
CA GLU A 150 -11.29 12.76 26.32
C GLU A 150 -12.18 13.97 26.07
N GLN A 151 -11.61 15.12 25.68
CA GLN A 151 -12.40 16.30 25.31
C GLN A 151 -13.35 16.01 24.13
N VAL A 152 -12.88 15.28 23.11
CA VAL A 152 -13.75 14.82 22.02
C VAL A 152 -14.87 13.91 22.55
N ARG A 153 -14.56 12.98 23.45
CA ARG A 153 -15.56 12.09 24.05
C ARG A 153 -16.60 12.84 24.89
N GLU A 154 -16.22 13.92 25.57
CA GLU A 154 -17.18 14.81 26.24
C GLU A 154 -18.16 15.46 25.25
N HIS A 155 -17.67 15.96 24.11
CA HIS A 155 -18.55 16.49 23.05
C HIS A 155 -19.48 15.42 22.47
N ILE A 156 -18.99 14.19 22.30
CA ILE A 156 -19.82 13.07 21.86
C ILE A 156 -20.88 12.74 22.92
N ARG A 157 -20.50 12.70 24.20
CA ARG A 157 -21.42 12.43 25.32
C ARG A 157 -22.49 13.52 25.46
N ALA A 158 -22.15 14.77 25.16
CA ALA A 158 -23.08 15.89 25.12
C ALA A 158 -24.01 15.87 23.90
N GLY A 159 -23.74 15.04 22.89
CA GLY A 159 -24.50 14.96 21.66
C GLY A 159 -24.17 16.04 20.63
N ASP A 160 -23.01 16.72 20.77
CA ASP A 160 -22.57 17.74 19.81
C ASP A 160 -22.19 17.11 18.47
N VAL A 161 -21.53 15.95 18.52
CA VAL A 161 -20.98 15.21 17.38
C VAL A 161 -21.04 13.71 17.64
N TYR A 162 -21.03 12.91 16.58
CA TYR A 162 -20.88 11.45 16.63
C TYR A 162 -19.41 11.01 16.51
N GLN A 163 -18.61 11.78 15.76
CA GLN A 163 -17.19 11.49 15.51
C GLN A 163 -16.44 12.78 15.21
N ILE A 164 -15.18 12.84 15.65
CA ILE A 164 -14.19 13.84 15.20
C ILE A 164 -12.94 13.12 14.72
N ASN A 165 -12.43 13.49 13.55
CA ASN A 165 -11.10 13.11 13.11
C ASN A 165 -10.07 14.01 13.79
N LEU A 166 -9.49 13.55 14.90
CA LEU A 166 -8.50 14.30 15.67
C LEU A 166 -7.12 14.11 15.04
N THR A 167 -6.38 15.20 14.84
CA THR A 167 -5.10 15.17 14.13
C THR A 167 -3.96 15.85 14.89
N GLY A 168 -2.74 15.47 14.52
CA GLY A 168 -1.49 16.12 14.90
C GLY A 168 -0.50 16.14 13.74
N ARG A 169 0.72 16.61 14.02
CA ARG A 169 1.80 16.81 13.05
C ARG A 169 3.04 16.00 13.41
N THR A 170 3.56 15.30 12.42
CA THR A 170 4.89 14.71 12.45
C THR A 170 5.85 15.64 11.72
N HIS A 171 6.88 16.10 12.43
CA HIS A 171 7.95 16.92 11.89
C HIS A 171 9.21 16.07 11.76
N PHE A 172 10.03 16.37 10.76
CA PHE A 172 11.28 15.67 10.53
C PHE A 172 12.24 16.55 9.73
N ARG A 173 13.53 16.23 9.82
CA ARG A 173 14.56 16.78 8.93
C ARG A 173 14.68 15.91 7.69
N PHE A 174 14.88 16.57 6.56
CA PHE A 174 14.99 15.93 5.26
C PHE A 174 16.25 16.37 4.53
N GLU A 175 17.05 15.40 4.10
CA GLU A 175 18.22 15.61 3.27
C GLU A 175 18.11 14.75 2.00
N GLY A 176 18.49 15.32 0.84
CA GLY A 176 18.46 14.63 -0.44
C GLY A 176 17.36 15.10 -1.40
N SER A 177 16.99 14.23 -2.35
CA SER A 177 16.06 14.55 -3.44
C SER A 177 14.60 14.24 -3.06
N PRO A 178 13.66 15.20 -3.09
CA PRO A 178 12.23 14.94 -2.92
C PRO A 178 11.68 13.91 -3.91
N LEU A 179 12.19 13.92 -5.15
CA LEU A 179 11.78 12.96 -6.17
C LEU A 179 12.26 11.54 -5.84
N ALA A 180 13.46 11.39 -5.26
CA ALA A 180 13.95 10.10 -4.79
C ALA A 180 13.11 9.57 -3.61
N LEU A 181 12.75 10.45 -2.67
CA LEU A 181 11.85 10.09 -1.59
C LEU A 181 10.48 9.65 -2.14
N TYR A 182 9.93 10.38 -3.11
CA TYR A 182 8.68 9.99 -3.77
C TYR A 182 8.80 8.62 -4.47
N ALA A 183 9.89 8.37 -5.19
CA ALA A 183 10.16 7.10 -5.86
C ALA A 183 10.28 5.91 -4.88
N ARG A 184 10.88 6.12 -3.71
CA ARG A 184 10.94 5.12 -2.64
C ARG A 184 9.55 4.86 -2.04
N LEU A 185 8.86 5.94 -1.65
CA LEU A 185 7.57 5.85 -0.96
C LEU A 185 6.43 5.36 -1.87
N ARG A 186 6.46 5.62 -3.20
CA ARG A 186 5.44 5.09 -4.12
C ARG A 186 5.46 3.56 -4.21
N GLN A 187 6.63 2.94 -3.99
CA GLN A 187 6.74 1.48 -3.95
C GLN A 187 6.22 0.91 -2.65
N ALA A 188 6.43 1.64 -1.55
CA ALA A 188 5.99 1.31 -0.21
C ALA A 188 4.46 1.47 -0.04
N GLN A 189 3.89 2.52 -0.60
CA GLN A 189 2.50 2.93 -0.36
C GLN A 189 1.73 3.07 -1.68
N ARG A 190 1.33 1.93 -2.25
CA ARG A 190 0.55 1.93 -3.50
C ARG A 190 -0.90 2.36 -3.26
N THR A 191 -1.34 3.36 -4.01
CA THR A 191 -2.66 3.97 -3.90
C THR A 191 -3.21 4.41 -5.25
N HIS A 192 -4.52 4.60 -5.34
CA HIS A 192 -5.18 5.09 -6.55
C HIS A 192 -4.84 6.55 -6.86
N TYR A 193 -4.60 7.37 -5.84
CA TYR A 193 -4.51 8.83 -5.99
C TYR A 193 -3.18 9.40 -5.47
N SER A 194 -2.05 8.83 -5.91
CA SER A 194 -0.73 9.35 -5.59
C SER A 194 -0.46 10.66 -6.36
N SER A 195 0.32 11.56 -5.77
CA SER A 195 0.72 12.80 -6.44
C SER A 195 2.09 13.30 -6.00
N TYR A 196 2.82 13.92 -6.93
CA TYR A 196 4.04 14.69 -6.66
C TYR A 196 3.89 16.10 -7.23
N ILE A 197 3.94 17.11 -6.37
CA ILE A 197 3.84 18.52 -6.74
C ILE A 197 5.14 19.21 -6.38
N ARG A 198 5.71 20.00 -7.29
CA ARG A 198 6.89 20.84 -7.03
C ARG A 198 6.58 22.29 -7.34
N ILE A 199 6.84 23.17 -6.37
CA ILE A 199 6.62 24.62 -6.44
C ILE A 199 7.83 25.31 -5.81
N GLY A 200 8.81 25.68 -6.63
CA GLY A 200 10.10 26.20 -6.16
C GLY A 200 10.80 25.21 -5.24
N GLU A 201 11.13 25.66 -4.04
CA GLU A 201 11.78 24.85 -3.00
C GLU A 201 10.80 23.93 -2.25
N ARG A 202 9.49 24.04 -2.50
CA ARG A 202 8.47 23.24 -1.83
C ARG A 202 8.08 22.05 -2.69
N SER A 203 8.01 20.88 -2.06
CA SER A 203 7.50 19.66 -2.68
C SER A 203 6.39 19.04 -1.84
N VAL A 204 5.36 18.51 -2.49
CA VAL A 204 4.25 17.79 -1.85
C VAL A 204 4.20 16.38 -2.42
N LEU A 205 4.30 15.39 -1.54
CA LEU A 205 4.28 13.98 -1.88
C LEU A 205 3.04 13.37 -1.22
N SER A 206 2.06 12.96 -2.01
CA SER A 206 0.81 12.37 -1.50
C SER A 206 0.66 10.93 -1.95
N PHE A 207 0.25 10.07 -1.03
CA PHE A 207 -0.04 8.65 -1.26
C PHE A 207 -1.46 8.35 -0.79
N SER A 208 -2.42 9.11 -1.33
CA SER A 208 -3.81 9.05 -0.87
C SER A 208 -4.56 7.87 -1.49
N PRO A 209 -5.22 7.03 -0.67
CA PRO A 209 -6.11 5.99 -1.15
C PRO A 209 -7.56 6.46 -1.35
N GLU A 210 -7.92 7.67 -0.90
CA GLU A 210 -9.32 8.10 -0.79
C GLU A 210 -9.74 9.07 -1.90
N LEU A 211 -10.83 8.75 -2.59
CA LEU A 211 -11.46 9.64 -3.57
C LEU A 211 -12.30 10.67 -2.82
N PHE A 212 -11.98 11.95 -2.96
CA PHE A 212 -12.85 13.02 -2.48
C PHE A 212 -14.06 13.16 -3.41
N PHE A 213 -13.82 13.51 -4.67
CA PHE A 213 -14.85 13.39 -5.70
C PHE A 213 -14.27 13.21 -7.10
N GLN A 214 -15.06 12.58 -7.96
CA GLN A 214 -14.86 12.54 -9.40
C GLN A 214 -16.08 13.14 -10.09
N LEU A 215 -15.84 13.97 -11.09
CA LEU A 215 -16.84 14.58 -11.96
C LEU A 215 -16.60 14.11 -13.40
N ASP A 216 -17.66 13.60 -14.03
CA ASP A 216 -17.71 13.34 -15.46
C ASP A 216 -18.99 13.95 -16.04
N GLY A 217 -18.86 15.16 -16.57
CA GLY A 217 -19.99 16.00 -16.98
C GLY A 217 -20.93 16.34 -15.85
N GLN A 218 -22.09 15.69 -15.81
CA GLN A 218 -23.09 15.88 -14.74
C GLN A 218 -23.04 14.79 -13.67
N ARG A 219 -22.29 13.70 -13.89
CA ARG A 219 -22.20 12.63 -12.91
C ARG A 219 -21.09 12.96 -11.92
N ILE A 220 -21.45 12.99 -10.64
CA ILE A 220 -20.49 13.14 -9.55
C ILE A 220 -20.47 11.87 -8.69
N ILE A 221 -19.28 11.50 -8.23
CA ILE A 221 -19.03 10.29 -7.43
C ILE A 221 -18.11 10.66 -6.27
N THR A 222 -18.39 10.13 -5.08
CA THR A 222 -17.49 10.17 -3.92
C THR A 222 -17.32 8.73 -3.40
N ARG A 223 -16.17 8.41 -2.82
CA ARG A 223 -15.90 7.06 -2.29
C ARG A 223 -15.28 7.14 -0.88
N PRO A 224 -16.08 7.42 0.17
CA PRO A 224 -15.58 7.38 1.54
C PRO A 224 -15.02 6.01 1.90
N MET A 225 -13.99 6.02 2.74
CA MET A 225 -13.41 4.80 3.28
C MET A 225 -13.29 4.87 4.81
N LYS A 226 -13.98 3.95 5.49
CA LYS A 226 -13.96 3.79 6.95
C LYS A 226 -14.11 2.32 7.28
N GLY A 227 -13.31 1.88 8.24
CA GLY A 227 -13.14 0.49 8.63
C GLY A 227 -11.96 -0.17 7.93
N THR A 228 -11.04 -0.69 8.74
CA THR A 228 -9.77 -1.24 8.28
C THR A 228 -9.48 -2.53 9.06
N ALA A 229 -8.98 -3.55 8.38
CA ALA A 229 -8.53 -4.80 9.01
C ALA A 229 -7.16 -5.19 8.46
N PRO A 230 -6.32 -5.91 9.24
CA PRO A 230 -5.09 -6.48 8.68
C PRO A 230 -5.44 -7.51 7.59
N ARG A 231 -4.55 -7.67 6.61
CA ARG A 231 -4.64 -8.78 5.64
C ARG A 231 -4.42 -10.11 6.36
N GLY A 232 -5.11 -11.15 5.90
CA GLY A 232 -4.85 -12.53 6.35
C GLY A 232 -3.50 -13.05 5.85
N ARG A 233 -2.97 -14.13 6.43
CA ARG A 233 -1.68 -14.71 5.99
C ARG A 233 -1.80 -15.50 4.69
N THR A 234 -3.01 -15.92 4.35
CA THR A 234 -3.36 -16.65 3.14
C THR A 234 -4.63 -16.05 2.53
N LEU A 235 -4.94 -16.35 1.27
CA LEU A 235 -6.21 -15.91 0.65
C LEU A 235 -7.46 -16.36 1.43
N GLN A 236 -7.41 -17.53 2.09
CA GLN A 236 -8.53 -18.02 2.88
C GLN A 236 -8.72 -17.18 4.14
N GLU A 237 -7.65 -16.92 4.88
CA GLU A 237 -7.69 -16.05 6.05
C GLU A 237 -8.08 -14.62 5.65
N ASP A 238 -7.59 -14.15 4.50
CA ASP A 238 -7.90 -12.82 3.99
C ASP A 238 -9.40 -12.67 3.68
N ALA A 239 -10.01 -13.70 3.11
CA ALA A 239 -11.46 -13.75 2.89
C ALA A 239 -12.26 -13.79 4.21
N GLN A 240 -11.76 -14.50 5.23
CA GLN A 240 -12.37 -14.51 6.56
C GLN A 240 -12.29 -13.13 7.24
N GLN A 241 -11.12 -12.47 7.16
CA GLN A 241 -10.93 -11.12 7.68
C GLN A 241 -11.80 -10.10 6.95
N ALA A 242 -11.95 -10.23 5.62
CA ALA A 242 -12.85 -9.38 4.84
C ALA A 242 -14.31 -9.58 5.22
N SER A 243 -14.73 -10.83 5.45
CA SER A 243 -16.08 -11.15 5.91
C SER A 243 -16.34 -10.62 7.32
N TRP A 244 -15.37 -10.73 8.22
CA TRP A 244 -15.45 -10.13 9.56
C TRP A 244 -15.61 -8.61 9.47
N LEU A 245 -14.72 -7.93 8.73
CA LEU A 245 -14.77 -6.47 8.59
C LEU A 245 -16.11 -6.00 8.01
N HIS A 246 -16.62 -6.70 6.99
CA HIS A 246 -17.92 -6.38 6.40
C HIS A 246 -19.09 -6.50 7.39
N ASN A 247 -19.02 -7.44 8.34
CA ASN A 247 -20.09 -7.73 9.28
C ASN A 247 -19.93 -7.01 10.64
N ASP A 248 -18.75 -6.51 10.96
CA ASP A 248 -18.44 -5.87 12.24
C ASP A 248 -19.29 -4.62 12.49
N SER A 249 -20.01 -4.62 13.62
CA SER A 249 -21.01 -3.59 13.92
C SER A 249 -20.42 -2.18 14.06
N LYS A 250 -19.21 -2.06 14.65
CA LYS A 250 -18.53 -0.77 14.85
C LYS A 250 -18.10 -0.19 13.50
N ASN A 251 -17.35 -0.97 12.72
CA ASN A 251 -16.83 -0.55 11.41
C ASN A 251 -17.96 -0.17 10.45
N ARG A 252 -19.05 -0.94 10.46
CA ARG A 252 -20.24 -0.64 9.64
C ARG A 252 -20.92 0.67 10.05
N ALA A 253 -21.09 0.90 11.35
CA ALA A 253 -21.74 2.11 11.85
C ALA A 253 -20.94 3.36 11.44
N GLU A 254 -19.62 3.33 11.61
CA GLU A 254 -18.74 4.43 11.18
C GLU A 254 -18.83 4.69 9.68
N ASN A 255 -18.77 3.64 8.86
CA ASN A 255 -18.84 3.78 7.40
C ASN A 255 -20.20 4.29 6.92
N ILE A 256 -21.31 3.76 7.47
CA ILE A 256 -22.66 4.22 7.14
C ILE A 256 -22.82 5.68 7.50
N MET A 257 -22.36 6.11 8.68
CA MET A 257 -22.46 7.50 9.12
C MET A 257 -21.75 8.47 8.16
N ILE A 258 -20.53 8.16 7.73
CA ILE A 258 -19.80 8.99 6.76
C ILE A 258 -20.46 8.93 5.38
N THR A 259 -20.95 7.77 4.97
CA THR A 259 -21.70 7.61 3.71
C THR A 259 -22.97 8.46 3.71
N ASP A 260 -23.66 8.54 4.84
CA ASP A 260 -24.86 9.36 5.04
C ASP A 260 -24.56 10.84 4.90
N LEU A 261 -23.49 11.29 5.56
CA LEU A 261 -22.99 12.66 5.47
C LEU A 261 -22.69 13.05 4.02
N LEU A 262 -21.93 12.22 3.27
CA LEU A 262 -21.62 12.53 1.87
C LEU A 262 -22.83 12.44 0.94
N ARG A 263 -23.82 11.58 1.26
CA ARG A 263 -25.11 11.56 0.57
C ARG A 263 -25.88 12.85 0.78
N ASN A 264 -25.88 13.38 2.01
CA ASN A 264 -26.48 14.68 2.31
C ASN A 264 -25.77 15.82 1.57
N ASP A 265 -24.44 15.85 1.57
CA ASP A 265 -23.67 16.89 0.88
C ASP A 265 -23.90 16.85 -0.63
N LEU A 266 -23.91 15.68 -1.26
CA LEU A 266 -24.27 15.56 -2.69
C LEU A 266 -25.72 16.01 -2.94
N GLY A 267 -26.64 15.74 -2.01
CA GLY A 267 -28.03 16.18 -2.08
C GLY A 267 -28.20 17.70 -2.23
N GLN A 268 -27.25 18.50 -1.72
CA GLN A 268 -27.30 19.96 -1.84
C GLN A 268 -26.97 20.45 -3.26
N VAL A 269 -26.31 19.65 -4.11
CA VAL A 269 -25.86 20.06 -5.45
C VAL A 269 -26.44 19.21 -6.58
N CYS A 270 -26.96 18.03 -6.26
CA CYS A 270 -27.56 17.10 -7.21
C CYS A 270 -29.08 17.29 -7.41
N GLU A 271 -29.59 16.77 -8.53
CA GLU A 271 -31.02 16.69 -8.83
C GLU A 271 -31.71 15.83 -7.75
N ILE A 272 -32.89 16.28 -7.30
CA ILE A 272 -33.68 15.56 -6.29
C ILE A 272 -33.96 14.13 -6.80
N GLY A 273 -33.68 13.13 -5.95
CA GLY A 273 -33.85 11.72 -6.28
C GLY A 273 -32.74 11.09 -7.13
N SER A 274 -31.72 11.86 -7.54
CA SER A 274 -30.59 11.31 -8.33
C SER A 274 -29.45 10.72 -7.48
N VAL A 275 -29.37 11.08 -6.19
CA VAL A 275 -28.30 10.61 -5.30
C VAL A 275 -28.59 9.17 -4.87
N THR A 276 -27.67 8.27 -5.18
CA THR A 276 -27.76 6.83 -4.89
C THR A 276 -26.46 6.31 -4.30
N VAL A 277 -26.54 5.16 -3.61
CA VAL A 277 -25.38 4.47 -3.02
C VAL A 277 -25.24 3.10 -3.69
N PRO A 278 -24.66 3.01 -4.89
CA PRO A 278 -24.59 1.76 -5.66
C PRO A 278 -23.78 0.65 -4.98
N HIS A 279 -22.80 1.02 -4.15
CA HIS A 279 -21.99 0.09 -3.37
C HIS A 279 -21.92 0.60 -1.93
N LEU A 280 -22.32 -0.24 -0.97
CA LEU A 280 -22.34 0.08 0.45
C LEU A 280 -21.56 -1.00 1.20
N LEU A 281 -20.57 -0.60 2.02
CA LEU A 281 -19.76 -1.48 2.87
C LEU A 281 -18.94 -2.52 2.07
N GLN A 282 -18.46 -2.15 0.88
CA GLN A 282 -17.60 -3.02 0.07
C GLN A 282 -16.22 -3.12 0.71
N VAL A 283 -15.70 -4.35 0.88
CA VAL A 283 -14.35 -4.57 1.40
C VAL A 283 -13.39 -4.84 0.26
N GLU A 284 -12.33 -4.04 0.18
CA GLU A 284 -11.33 -4.08 -0.89
C GLU A 284 -9.94 -4.37 -0.29
N PRO A 285 -9.14 -5.24 -0.93
CA PRO A 285 -7.77 -5.50 -0.49
C PRO A 285 -6.82 -4.40 -0.98
N TYR A 286 -6.07 -3.83 -0.04
CA TYR A 286 -4.86 -3.05 -0.28
C TYR A 286 -3.62 -3.89 0.10
N GLU A 287 -2.42 -3.38 -0.16
CA GLU A 287 -1.16 -4.13 0.01
C GLU A 287 -0.97 -4.72 1.43
N THR A 288 -1.28 -3.93 2.45
CA THR A 288 -1.05 -4.27 3.85
C THR A 288 -2.33 -4.41 4.67
N VAL A 289 -3.45 -3.90 4.16
CA VAL A 289 -4.73 -3.84 4.89
C VAL A 289 -5.91 -4.17 3.97
N LEU A 290 -7.00 -4.65 4.56
CA LEU A 290 -8.33 -4.62 3.98
C LEU A 290 -8.99 -3.31 4.35
N GLN A 291 -9.75 -2.73 3.43
CA GLN A 291 -10.41 -1.46 3.62
C GLN A 291 -11.86 -1.54 3.20
N MET A 292 -12.74 -1.02 4.05
CA MET A 292 -14.15 -0.88 3.73
C MET A 292 -14.42 0.48 3.08
N THR A 293 -15.10 0.46 1.94
CA THR A 293 -15.47 1.61 1.10
C THR A 293 -16.95 1.59 0.77
N SER A 294 -17.51 2.78 0.54
CA SER A 294 -18.87 2.94 0.02
C SER A 294 -18.82 3.94 -1.12
N THR A 295 -19.66 3.78 -2.14
CA THR A 295 -19.73 4.67 -3.29
C THR A 295 -21.04 5.43 -3.25
N VAL A 296 -20.97 6.76 -3.27
CA VAL A 296 -22.13 7.64 -3.40
C VAL A 296 -22.04 8.38 -4.73
N THR A 297 -23.10 8.35 -5.53
CA THR A 297 -23.13 9.03 -6.83
C THR A 297 -24.43 9.81 -7.01
N GLY A 298 -24.37 10.91 -7.75
CA GLY A 298 -25.55 11.71 -8.10
C GLY A 298 -25.38 12.42 -9.43
N LYS A 299 -26.47 13.01 -9.90
CA LYS A 299 -26.46 13.86 -11.10
C LYS A 299 -26.56 15.31 -10.68
N LEU A 300 -25.59 16.14 -11.02
CA LEU A 300 -25.57 17.56 -10.71
C LEU A 300 -26.79 18.29 -11.31
N ARG A 301 -27.33 19.26 -10.57
CA ARG A 301 -28.38 20.14 -11.08
C ARG A 301 -27.85 20.97 -12.24
N ARG A 302 -28.75 21.32 -13.16
CA ARG A 302 -28.40 22.20 -14.28
C ARG A 302 -27.84 23.53 -13.77
N GLY A 303 -26.66 23.90 -14.27
CA GLY A 303 -25.97 25.13 -13.87
C GLY A 303 -25.12 25.01 -12.60
N ALA A 304 -25.03 23.81 -11.99
CA ALA A 304 -24.10 23.56 -10.89
C ALA A 304 -22.66 23.83 -11.35
N ASN A 305 -21.95 24.71 -10.64
CA ASN A 305 -20.57 25.07 -10.94
C ASN A 305 -19.60 24.56 -9.86
N LEU A 306 -18.29 24.71 -10.11
CA LEU A 306 -17.24 24.26 -9.19
C LEU A 306 -17.40 24.88 -7.79
N ALA A 307 -17.77 26.16 -7.70
CA ALA A 307 -17.99 26.83 -6.42
C ALA A 307 -19.10 26.16 -5.61
N GLN A 308 -20.22 25.81 -6.23
CA GLN A 308 -21.32 25.11 -5.54
C GLN A 308 -20.93 23.69 -5.13
N ILE A 309 -20.21 22.96 -5.98
CA ILE A 309 -19.71 21.60 -5.67
C ILE A 309 -18.81 21.64 -4.43
N LEU A 310 -17.78 22.50 -4.45
CA LEU A 310 -16.85 22.62 -3.33
C LEU A 310 -17.53 23.19 -2.09
N SER A 311 -18.45 24.14 -2.23
CA SER A 311 -19.20 24.71 -1.09
C SER A 311 -19.97 23.65 -0.31
N SER A 312 -20.48 22.61 -1.00
CA SER A 312 -21.21 21.54 -0.34
C SER A 312 -20.29 20.44 0.22
N LEU A 313 -19.31 20.03 -0.59
CA LEU A 313 -18.51 18.85 -0.28
C LEU A 313 -17.30 19.14 0.61
N PHE A 314 -16.68 20.32 0.51
CA PHE A 314 -15.38 20.60 1.11
C PHE A 314 -15.50 21.24 2.51
N PRO A 315 -14.64 20.84 3.48
CA PRO A 315 -13.69 19.74 3.43
C PRO A 315 -14.41 18.39 3.53
N CYS A 316 -13.73 17.31 3.12
CA CYS A 316 -14.35 15.99 3.08
C CYS A 316 -14.83 15.54 4.48
N GLY A 317 -16.04 14.99 4.54
CA GLY A 317 -16.65 14.49 5.78
C GLY A 317 -15.83 13.42 6.51
N SER A 318 -15.11 12.57 5.75
CA SER A 318 -14.32 11.47 6.31
C SER A 318 -13.11 11.90 7.14
N VAL A 319 -12.62 13.13 6.93
CA VAL A 319 -11.46 13.70 7.62
C VAL A 319 -11.82 14.86 8.55
N THR A 320 -13.11 15.14 8.72
CA THR A 320 -13.62 16.14 9.66
C THR A 320 -14.31 15.45 10.83
N GLY A 321 -15.55 15.02 10.63
CA GLY A 321 -16.42 14.49 11.66
C GLY A 321 -17.88 14.70 11.27
N ALA A 322 -18.79 14.20 12.10
CA ALA A 322 -20.22 14.27 11.85
C ALA A 322 -20.95 14.76 13.10
N PRO A 323 -21.81 15.80 13.03
CA PRO A 323 -22.06 16.71 11.91
C PRO A 323 -20.84 17.57 11.54
N LYS A 324 -20.61 17.81 10.23
CA LYS A 324 -19.40 18.45 9.69
C LYS A 324 -19.05 19.79 10.33
N LEU A 325 -20.02 20.72 10.40
CA LEU A 325 -19.78 22.08 10.89
C LEU A 325 -19.37 22.08 12.36
N LYS A 326 -20.09 21.32 13.19
CA LYS A 326 -19.80 21.25 14.62
C LYS A 326 -18.45 20.57 14.88
N ALA A 327 -18.13 19.53 14.12
CA ALA A 327 -16.81 18.90 14.18
C ALA A 327 -15.70 19.90 13.83
N MET A 328 -15.86 20.71 12.78
CA MET A 328 -14.88 21.73 12.40
C MET A 328 -14.69 22.82 13.48
N GLU A 329 -15.77 23.25 14.15
CA GLU A 329 -15.68 24.18 15.29
C GLU A 329 -14.83 23.60 16.43
N ILE A 330 -15.08 22.33 16.79
CA ILE A 330 -14.37 21.64 17.87
C ILE A 330 -12.92 21.39 17.47
N ILE A 331 -12.65 20.97 16.23
CA ILE A 331 -11.30 20.82 15.67
C ILE A 331 -10.51 22.12 15.83
N GLY A 332 -11.11 23.26 15.45
CA GLY A 332 -10.46 24.57 15.58
C GLY A 332 -10.20 25.01 17.02
N GLN A 333 -10.81 24.35 18.02
CA GLN A 333 -10.53 24.58 19.45
C GLN A 333 -9.48 23.63 20.01
N LEU A 334 -9.42 22.39 19.51
CA LEU A 334 -8.55 21.32 20.02
C LEU A 334 -7.18 21.28 19.34
N GLU A 335 -7.12 21.61 18.05
CA GLU A 335 -5.89 21.55 17.28
C GLU A 335 -5.13 22.88 17.35
N GLU A 336 -3.85 22.81 17.70
CA GLU A 336 -2.99 23.99 17.91
C GLU A 336 -2.39 24.53 16.61
N THR A 337 -2.37 23.69 15.57
CA THR A 337 -1.81 24.01 14.27
C THR A 337 -2.84 23.76 13.19
N ARG A 338 -2.81 24.59 12.14
CA ARG A 338 -3.56 24.34 10.92
C ARG A 338 -3.21 22.99 10.30
N ARG A 339 -4.13 22.41 9.51
CA ARG A 339 -3.95 21.14 8.79
C ARG A 339 -3.35 21.33 7.40
N GLY A 340 -3.45 22.51 6.78
CA GLY A 340 -2.76 22.80 5.53
C GLY A 340 -3.19 21.84 4.41
N ILE A 341 -2.25 21.35 3.60
CA ILE A 341 -2.57 20.42 2.52
C ILE A 341 -3.12 19.11 3.07
N TYR A 342 -2.60 18.64 4.21
CA TYR A 342 -3.13 17.46 4.90
C TYR A 342 -4.61 17.65 5.25
N THR A 343 -5.44 16.64 4.93
CA THR A 343 -6.93 16.65 4.98
C THR A 343 -7.61 17.69 4.07
N GLY A 344 -6.84 18.44 3.28
CA GLY A 344 -7.33 19.18 2.14
C GLY A 344 -7.59 18.25 0.94
N SER A 345 -7.31 18.73 -0.26
CA SER A 345 -7.54 17.97 -1.48
C SER A 345 -6.54 18.30 -2.58
N ILE A 346 -6.05 17.29 -3.29
CA ILE A 346 -5.19 17.42 -4.46
C ILE A 346 -5.94 16.88 -5.67
N GLY A 347 -5.79 17.50 -6.83
CA GLY A 347 -6.44 17.01 -8.03
C GLY A 347 -6.29 17.90 -9.25
N TYR A 348 -7.14 17.64 -10.24
CA TYR A 348 -7.17 18.40 -11.48
C TYR A 348 -8.60 18.62 -11.99
N ILE A 349 -8.74 19.59 -12.89
CA ILE A 349 -9.95 19.89 -13.63
C ILE A 349 -9.58 20.02 -15.11
N ALA A 350 -10.24 19.21 -15.94
CA ALA A 350 -10.15 19.30 -17.38
C ALA A 350 -11.32 20.14 -17.92
N PRO A 351 -11.05 21.08 -18.85
CA PRO A 351 -12.09 21.88 -19.47
C PRO A 351 -13.00 21.00 -20.34
N PRO A 352 -14.26 21.42 -20.56
CA PRO A 352 -15.09 20.77 -21.57
C PRO A 352 -14.48 20.95 -22.97
N THR A 353 -14.70 19.96 -23.83
CA THR A 353 -14.32 19.98 -25.26
C THR A 353 -15.50 19.55 -26.10
N ASP A 354 -15.44 19.72 -27.42
CA ASP A 354 -16.50 19.26 -28.33
C ASP A 354 -16.82 17.76 -28.20
N LYS A 355 -15.87 16.95 -27.70
CA LYS A 355 -15.98 15.49 -27.61
C LYS A 355 -16.18 14.96 -26.20
N ARG A 356 -15.86 15.75 -25.18
CA ARG A 356 -15.88 15.31 -23.78
C ARG A 356 -16.40 16.42 -22.89
N PRO A 357 -17.31 16.10 -21.95
CA PRO A 357 -17.75 17.09 -20.99
C PRO A 357 -16.61 17.48 -20.03
N GLN A 358 -16.86 18.49 -19.20
CA GLN A 358 -15.91 18.85 -18.14
C GLN A 358 -15.68 17.66 -17.21
N GLN A 359 -14.42 17.45 -16.82
CA GLN A 359 -14.03 16.40 -15.89
C GLN A 359 -13.26 17.01 -14.72
N ALA A 360 -13.39 16.42 -13.55
CA ALA A 360 -12.57 16.75 -12.39
C ALA A 360 -12.33 15.50 -11.57
N LEU A 361 -11.16 15.41 -10.95
CA LEU A 361 -10.85 14.34 -10.00
C LEU A 361 -10.05 14.95 -8.87
N PHE A 362 -10.47 14.68 -7.65
CA PHE A 362 -9.83 15.17 -6.44
C PHE A 362 -9.77 14.06 -5.40
N ASN A 363 -8.62 13.94 -4.75
CA ASN A 363 -8.43 13.02 -3.62
C ASN A 363 -8.68 13.74 -2.29
N VAL A 364 -8.77 12.98 -1.21
CA VAL A 364 -8.58 13.54 0.13
C VAL A 364 -7.08 13.50 0.42
N ALA A 365 -6.46 14.62 0.75
CA ALA A 365 -5.01 14.71 0.90
C ALA A 365 -4.54 14.11 2.25
N ILE A 366 -4.49 12.79 2.32
CA ILE A 366 -3.99 12.00 3.46
C ILE A 366 -2.76 11.20 3.03
N ARG A 367 -1.92 10.81 4.00
CA ARG A 367 -0.58 10.26 3.73
C ARG A 367 0.21 11.21 2.82
N THR A 368 0.16 12.48 3.19
CA THR A 368 0.74 13.60 2.44
C THR A 368 1.88 14.21 3.23
N ILE A 369 3.02 14.33 2.57
CA ILE A 369 4.25 14.90 3.08
C ILE A 369 4.48 16.23 2.37
N GLU A 370 4.82 17.25 3.13
CA GLU A 370 5.25 18.55 2.65
C GLU A 370 6.73 18.72 2.98
N LEU A 371 7.55 19.01 1.99
CA LEU A 371 8.98 19.27 2.14
C LEU A 371 9.29 20.68 1.72
N GLU A 372 10.06 21.40 2.54
CA GLU A 372 10.53 22.74 2.23
C GLU A 372 11.83 23.02 2.99
N ARG A 373 12.88 23.46 2.28
CA ARG A 373 14.16 23.90 2.87
C ARG A 373 14.76 22.92 3.90
N GLY A 374 14.76 21.62 3.56
CA GLY A 374 15.32 20.56 4.40
C GLY A 374 14.47 20.19 5.63
N GLN A 375 13.25 20.72 5.73
CA GLN A 375 12.26 20.35 6.72
C GLN A 375 11.12 19.58 6.07
N GLY A 376 10.57 18.63 6.81
CA GLY A 376 9.43 17.83 6.41
C GLY A 376 8.30 17.89 7.42
N LEU A 377 7.08 17.91 6.90
CA LEU A 377 5.85 17.92 7.67
C LEU A 377 4.90 16.85 7.11
N MET A 378 4.31 16.07 8.00
CA MET A 378 3.28 15.10 7.66
C MET A 378 2.17 15.16 8.71
N GLY A 379 0.92 15.30 8.26
CA GLY A 379 -0.22 15.22 9.17
C GLY A 379 -0.65 13.77 9.43
N ILE A 380 -1.16 13.52 10.64
CA ILE A 380 -1.67 12.21 11.02
C ILE A 380 -2.83 12.32 11.99
N GLY A 381 -3.75 11.36 11.95
CA GLY A 381 -4.92 11.38 12.80
C GLY A 381 -5.78 10.14 12.70
N SER A 382 -6.82 10.16 13.52
CA SER A 382 -7.72 9.05 13.81
C SER A 382 -9.14 9.55 14.03
N GLY A 383 -10.11 8.71 13.67
CA GLY A 383 -11.53 9.00 13.88
C GLY A 383 -11.93 8.61 15.29
N ILE A 384 -12.08 9.60 16.17
CA ILE A 384 -12.49 9.38 17.56
C ILE A 384 -14.01 9.24 17.62
N VAL A 385 -14.46 8.08 18.09
CA VAL A 385 -15.85 7.78 18.44
C VAL A 385 -15.98 7.60 19.96
N TYR A 386 -17.20 7.40 20.46
CA TYR A 386 -17.47 7.29 21.90
C TYR A 386 -16.61 6.22 22.61
N ASP A 387 -16.45 5.06 21.96
CA ASP A 387 -15.72 3.89 22.46
C ASP A 387 -14.20 3.91 22.14
N SER A 388 -13.70 4.98 21.51
CA SER A 388 -12.27 5.09 21.19
C SER A 388 -11.42 5.15 22.47
N GLN A 389 -10.33 4.37 22.48
CA GLN A 389 -9.34 4.39 23.54
C GLN A 389 -8.09 5.13 23.09
N ALA A 390 -7.63 6.14 23.85
CA ALA A 390 -6.51 6.99 23.44
C ALA A 390 -5.24 6.21 23.07
N ALA A 391 -4.91 5.15 23.82
CA ALA A 391 -3.73 4.32 23.55
C ALA A 391 -3.84 3.55 22.21
N GLU A 392 -5.02 3.00 21.91
CA GLU A 392 -5.28 2.28 20.65
C GLU A 392 -5.21 3.25 19.46
N GLU A 393 -5.81 4.43 19.59
CA GLU A 393 -5.81 5.46 18.54
C GLU A 393 -4.40 6.05 18.30
N ALA A 394 -3.59 6.17 19.36
CA ALA A 394 -2.20 6.59 19.25
C ALA A 394 -1.35 5.52 18.54
N ALA A 395 -1.58 4.24 18.85
CA ALA A 395 -0.94 3.13 18.14
C ALA A 395 -1.34 3.09 16.66
N GLU A 396 -2.61 3.35 16.33
CA GLU A 396 -3.09 3.48 14.95
C GLU A 396 -2.38 4.62 14.21
N CYS A 397 -2.25 5.79 14.84
CA CYS A 397 -1.47 6.90 14.30
C CYS A 397 -0.01 6.48 14.05
N ALA A 398 0.66 5.82 14.99
CA ALA A 398 2.04 5.36 14.78
C ALA A 398 2.17 4.40 13.58
N VAL A 399 1.22 3.47 13.40
CA VAL A 399 1.19 2.57 12.25
C VAL A 399 0.98 3.33 10.94
N LYS A 400 0.07 4.32 10.93
CA LYS A 400 -0.17 5.20 9.78
C LYS A 400 1.04 6.07 9.42
N ALA A 401 1.91 6.42 10.37
CA ALA A 401 3.13 7.20 10.13
C ALA A 401 4.26 6.35 9.55
N ARG A 402 4.25 5.04 9.83
CA ARG A 402 5.36 4.14 9.57
C ARG A 402 5.79 4.06 8.10
N PHE A 403 4.91 4.38 7.14
CA PHE A 403 5.30 4.39 5.72
C PHE A 403 6.41 5.40 5.40
N LEU A 404 6.55 6.48 6.18
CA LEU A 404 7.60 7.49 5.99
C LEU A 404 9.01 6.89 6.12
N THR A 405 9.18 5.98 7.07
CA THR A 405 10.48 5.40 7.45
C THR A 405 10.62 3.91 7.14
N ALA A 406 9.52 3.21 6.84
CA ALA A 406 9.57 1.78 6.54
C ALA A 406 10.27 1.50 5.21
N ASP A 407 11.27 0.62 5.26
CA ASP A 407 11.77 -0.05 4.07
C ASP A 407 10.85 -1.21 3.72
N ILE A 408 10.05 -1.00 2.67
CA ILE A 408 9.19 -2.05 2.15
C ILE A 408 10.00 -2.87 1.14
N PRO A 409 10.16 -4.18 1.38
CA PRO A 409 11.03 -5.00 0.56
C PRO A 409 10.46 -5.15 -0.86
N THR A 410 11.33 -5.02 -1.85
CA THR A 410 11.03 -5.42 -3.23
C THR A 410 11.24 -6.92 -3.37
N PHE A 411 10.27 -7.61 -3.99
CA PHE A 411 10.35 -9.05 -4.19
C PHE A 411 9.58 -9.53 -5.41
N ALA A 412 10.06 -10.65 -5.96
CA ALA A 412 9.36 -11.42 -6.98
C ALA A 412 8.69 -12.64 -6.34
N ILE A 413 7.60 -13.10 -6.94
CA ILE A 413 7.01 -14.41 -6.63
C ILE A 413 7.81 -15.46 -7.38
N LEU A 414 8.19 -16.52 -6.68
CA LEU A 414 9.19 -17.46 -7.13
C LEU A 414 8.65 -18.88 -7.16
N GLU A 415 8.95 -19.63 -8.22
CA GLU A 415 8.83 -21.07 -8.25
C GLU A 415 10.15 -21.75 -8.65
N ALA A 416 10.37 -22.95 -8.13
CA ALA A 416 11.48 -23.82 -8.51
C ALA A 416 10.93 -25.21 -8.77
N ILE A 417 11.03 -25.64 -10.03
CA ILE A 417 10.39 -26.83 -10.59
C ILE A 417 11.48 -27.80 -11.04
N LEU A 418 11.35 -29.07 -10.70
CA LEU A 418 12.21 -30.12 -11.23
C LEU A 418 11.78 -30.48 -12.66
N TRP A 419 12.77 -30.62 -13.54
CA TRP A 419 12.58 -31.13 -14.90
C TRP A 419 13.60 -32.24 -15.18
N ASP A 420 13.17 -33.36 -15.77
CA ASP A 420 14.05 -34.47 -16.21
C ASP A 420 13.64 -35.05 -17.58
N GLY A 421 12.92 -34.25 -18.37
CA GLY A 421 12.14 -34.68 -19.54
C GLY A 421 10.67 -34.27 -19.42
N HIS A 422 10.20 -33.96 -18.21
CA HIS A 422 8.91 -33.34 -17.95
C HIS A 422 8.97 -32.48 -16.67
N TYR A 423 8.04 -31.54 -16.53
CA TYR A 423 7.94 -30.69 -15.33
C TYR A 423 7.17 -31.39 -14.20
N TYR A 424 7.83 -31.68 -13.08
CA TYR A 424 7.17 -32.28 -11.92
C TYR A 424 6.20 -31.33 -11.25
N HIS A 425 5.01 -31.84 -10.90
CA HIS A 425 3.95 -31.11 -10.21
C HIS A 425 3.60 -29.72 -10.80
N LEU A 426 3.79 -29.53 -12.11
CA LEU A 426 3.67 -28.23 -12.78
C LEU A 426 2.36 -27.50 -12.44
N ALA A 427 1.23 -28.22 -12.44
CA ALA A 427 -0.08 -27.65 -12.10
C ALA A 427 -0.12 -27.06 -10.67
N LYS A 428 0.52 -27.72 -9.69
CA LYS A 428 0.59 -27.23 -8.30
C LYS A 428 1.48 -25.99 -8.18
N HIS A 429 2.63 -25.98 -8.88
CA HIS A 429 3.51 -24.81 -8.94
C HIS A 429 2.80 -23.59 -9.52
N LEU A 430 2.17 -23.75 -10.69
CA LEU A 430 1.44 -22.65 -11.35
C LEU A 430 0.26 -22.18 -10.50
N LYS A 431 -0.44 -23.09 -9.81
CA LYS A 431 -1.53 -22.73 -8.91
C LYS A 431 -1.04 -21.90 -7.71
N ARG A 432 0.04 -22.31 -7.05
CA ARG A 432 0.61 -21.57 -5.90
C ARG A 432 1.14 -20.19 -6.32
N MET A 433 1.78 -20.12 -7.49
CA MET A 433 2.25 -18.85 -8.06
C MET A 433 1.07 -17.92 -8.37
N GLN A 434 0.01 -18.42 -9.00
CA GLN A 434 -1.22 -17.68 -9.26
C GLN A 434 -1.89 -17.19 -7.95
N THR A 435 -2.00 -18.05 -6.95
CA THR A 435 -2.56 -17.69 -5.63
C THR A 435 -1.78 -16.56 -4.98
N SER A 436 -0.44 -16.63 -5.03
CA SER A 436 0.41 -15.55 -4.50
C SER A 436 0.28 -14.27 -5.34
N ALA A 437 0.21 -14.40 -6.66
CA ALA A 437 0.04 -13.25 -7.56
C ALA A 437 -1.27 -12.53 -7.26
N HIS A 438 -2.37 -13.27 -7.07
CA HIS A 438 -3.65 -12.71 -6.67
C HIS A 438 -3.57 -12.04 -5.30
N TYR A 439 -2.95 -12.69 -4.30
CA TYR A 439 -2.84 -12.16 -2.95
C TYR A 439 -2.08 -10.82 -2.88
N PHE A 440 -0.99 -10.69 -3.63
CA PHE A 440 -0.17 -9.46 -3.70
C PHE A 440 -0.59 -8.48 -4.80
N GLY A 441 -1.61 -8.81 -5.61
CA GLY A 441 -2.06 -7.97 -6.72
C GLY A 441 -1.06 -7.87 -7.89
N TYR A 442 -0.28 -8.92 -8.15
CA TYR A 442 0.64 -8.97 -9.28
C TYR A 442 -0.14 -9.40 -10.55
N PRO A 443 0.05 -8.75 -11.70
CA PRO A 443 -0.56 -9.19 -12.95
C PRO A 443 -0.14 -10.63 -13.28
N TRP A 444 -1.12 -11.47 -13.64
CA TRP A 444 -0.88 -12.89 -13.92
C TRP A 444 -1.41 -13.28 -15.31
N ASP A 445 -0.49 -13.64 -16.21
CA ASP A 445 -0.80 -14.20 -17.52
C ASP A 445 -0.24 -15.63 -17.64
N ILE A 446 -1.14 -16.60 -17.46
CA ILE A 446 -0.81 -18.02 -17.55
C ILE A 446 -0.30 -18.43 -18.95
N ASN A 447 -0.75 -17.76 -20.01
CA ASN A 447 -0.37 -18.11 -21.37
C ASN A 447 1.08 -17.70 -21.63
N ASN A 448 1.46 -16.49 -21.19
CA ASN A 448 2.85 -16.03 -21.23
C ASN A 448 3.78 -16.96 -20.43
N VAL A 449 3.38 -17.34 -19.21
CA VAL A 449 4.15 -18.27 -18.36
C VAL A 449 4.34 -19.64 -19.05
N ARG A 450 3.29 -20.19 -19.67
CA ARG A 450 3.38 -21.47 -20.41
C ARG A 450 4.28 -21.37 -21.63
N ALA A 451 4.20 -20.28 -22.38
CA ALA A 451 5.06 -20.04 -23.53
C ALA A 451 6.55 -19.97 -23.13
N LEU A 452 6.86 -19.28 -22.02
CA LEU A 452 8.22 -19.23 -21.46
C LEU A 452 8.73 -20.59 -21.01
N LEU A 453 7.91 -21.39 -20.32
CA LEU A 453 8.26 -22.75 -19.93
C LEU A 453 8.51 -23.67 -21.14
N GLN A 454 7.71 -23.53 -22.20
CA GLN A 454 7.93 -24.30 -23.43
C GLN A 454 9.28 -23.92 -24.06
N LYS A 455 9.54 -22.62 -24.21
CA LYS A 455 10.82 -22.12 -24.74
C LYS A 455 12.01 -22.58 -23.89
N GLN A 456 11.87 -22.60 -22.56
CA GLN A 456 12.91 -23.11 -21.67
C GLN A 456 13.15 -24.61 -21.87
N CYS A 457 12.07 -25.39 -22.07
CA CYS A 457 12.15 -26.83 -22.33
C CYS A 457 13.04 -27.14 -23.53
N ASP A 458 12.97 -26.34 -24.59
CA ASP A 458 13.74 -26.52 -25.83
C ASP A 458 15.26 -26.33 -25.62
N THR A 459 15.67 -25.72 -24.50
CA THR A 459 17.09 -25.50 -24.14
C THR A 459 17.70 -26.59 -23.27
N MET A 460 16.88 -27.46 -22.66
CA MET A 460 17.31 -28.48 -21.70
C MET A 460 17.48 -29.84 -22.36
N LYS A 461 18.47 -30.63 -21.90
CA LYS A 461 18.83 -31.92 -22.52
C LYS A 461 18.10 -33.10 -21.87
N THR A 462 17.51 -33.96 -22.69
CA THR A 462 16.92 -35.24 -22.21
C THR A 462 17.97 -36.10 -21.51
N GLY A 463 17.58 -36.76 -20.41
CA GLY A 463 18.48 -37.59 -19.60
C GLY A 463 19.25 -36.82 -18.52
N HIS A 464 19.09 -35.50 -18.46
CA HIS A 464 19.64 -34.63 -17.41
C HIS A 464 18.51 -34.05 -16.57
N ALA A 465 18.79 -33.81 -15.27
CA ALA A 465 17.85 -33.16 -14.37
C ALA A 465 18.18 -31.67 -14.23
N TYR A 466 17.16 -30.81 -14.28
CA TYR A 466 17.28 -29.36 -14.17
C TYR A 466 16.36 -28.82 -13.09
N LYS A 467 16.85 -27.80 -12.38
CA LYS A 467 16.04 -26.90 -11.56
C LYS A 467 15.64 -25.72 -12.44
N VAL A 468 14.36 -25.65 -12.79
CA VAL A 468 13.78 -24.54 -13.54
C VAL A 468 13.19 -23.52 -12.58
N ARG A 469 13.67 -22.28 -12.65
CA ARG A 469 13.25 -21.17 -11.79
C ARG A 469 12.36 -20.22 -12.57
N LEU A 470 11.15 -20.00 -12.08
CA LEU A 470 10.24 -18.98 -12.58
C LEU A 470 10.18 -17.82 -11.58
N GLN A 471 10.30 -16.59 -12.06
CA GLN A 471 10.07 -15.40 -11.24
C GLN A 471 9.02 -14.52 -11.89
N LEU A 472 8.05 -14.07 -11.09
CA LEU A 472 7.06 -13.07 -11.48
C LEU A 472 7.34 -11.80 -10.70
N GLU A 473 7.76 -10.78 -11.42
CA GLU A 473 7.98 -9.45 -10.90
C GLU A 473 6.65 -8.74 -10.67
N ARG A 474 6.70 -7.70 -9.82
CA ARG A 474 5.54 -6.88 -9.47
C ARG A 474 4.86 -6.21 -10.67
N SER A 475 5.62 -5.94 -11.73
CA SER A 475 5.13 -5.38 -13.00
C SER A 475 4.32 -6.38 -13.85
N GLY A 476 4.33 -7.66 -13.51
CA GLY A 476 3.81 -8.74 -14.37
C GLY A 476 4.87 -9.34 -15.30
N MET A 477 6.10 -8.81 -15.30
CA MET A 477 7.21 -9.41 -16.05
C MET A 477 7.55 -10.78 -15.48
N VAL A 478 7.66 -11.78 -16.35
CA VAL A 478 8.02 -13.15 -15.97
C VAL A 478 9.39 -13.49 -16.54
N THR A 479 10.27 -14.03 -15.71
CA THR A 479 11.54 -14.62 -16.14
C THR A 479 11.55 -16.11 -15.87
N CYS A 480 12.26 -16.86 -16.72
CA CYS A 480 12.42 -18.29 -16.62
C CYS A 480 13.88 -18.64 -16.91
N GLU A 481 14.52 -19.37 -16.00
CA GLU A 481 15.90 -19.83 -16.13
C GLU A 481 16.00 -21.31 -15.70
N SER A 482 16.99 -22.05 -16.21
CA SER A 482 17.24 -23.43 -15.82
C SER A 482 18.70 -23.64 -15.42
N LEU A 483 18.92 -24.39 -14.34
CA LEU A 483 20.23 -24.83 -13.91
C LEU A 483 20.28 -26.36 -13.83
N GLU A 484 21.28 -26.97 -14.44
CA GLU A 484 21.49 -28.43 -14.35
C GLU A 484 21.82 -28.83 -12.91
N ILE A 485 21.16 -29.88 -12.42
CA ILE A 485 21.33 -30.39 -11.07
C ILE A 485 22.53 -31.34 -11.05
N GLN A 486 23.51 -31.02 -10.21
CA GLN A 486 24.66 -31.89 -9.98
C GLN A 486 24.25 -33.14 -9.18
N PRO A 487 24.91 -34.29 -9.42
CA PRO A 487 24.70 -35.51 -8.64
C PRO A 487 24.83 -35.25 -7.13
N GLN A 488 23.99 -35.93 -6.35
CA GLN A 488 23.88 -35.71 -4.91
C GLN A 488 25.11 -36.22 -4.14
N GLN A 489 25.46 -35.56 -3.04
CA GLN A 489 26.46 -36.07 -2.09
C GLN A 489 25.96 -37.39 -1.46
N GLU A 490 26.81 -38.41 -1.51
CA GLU A 490 26.64 -39.66 -0.75
C GLU A 490 27.09 -39.45 0.71
N GLY A 491 26.27 -39.88 1.67
CA GLY A 491 26.61 -39.82 3.10
C GLY A 491 25.48 -39.33 4.00
N LEU A 492 25.76 -39.29 5.30
CA LEU A 492 24.82 -38.81 6.32
C LEU A 492 24.68 -37.28 6.22
N LEU A 493 23.52 -36.83 5.73
CA LEU A 493 23.21 -35.41 5.62
C LEU A 493 22.91 -34.81 7.00
N LYS A 494 23.41 -33.60 7.27
CA LYS A 494 23.19 -32.89 8.54
C LYS A 494 22.48 -31.56 8.31
N VAL A 495 21.55 -31.24 9.20
CA VAL A 495 20.88 -29.94 9.26
C VAL A 495 21.10 -29.33 10.63
N VAL A 496 21.39 -28.03 10.67
CA VAL A 496 21.60 -27.28 11.91
C VAL A 496 20.32 -26.54 12.31
N VAL A 497 20.09 -26.35 13.61
CA VAL A 497 18.96 -25.56 14.11
C VAL A 497 19.41 -24.12 14.33
N SER A 498 18.69 -23.16 13.76
CA SER A 498 18.99 -21.74 13.92
C SER A 498 18.67 -21.25 15.35
N PRO A 499 19.50 -20.38 15.94
CA PRO A 499 19.17 -19.68 17.18
C PRO A 499 18.17 -18.53 16.95
N GLN A 500 18.00 -18.08 15.70
CA GLN A 500 17.00 -17.07 15.34
C GLN A 500 15.58 -17.68 15.33
N ARG A 501 14.57 -16.84 15.57
CA ARG A 501 13.16 -17.26 15.60
C ARG A 501 12.36 -16.57 14.51
N THR A 502 11.52 -17.34 13.84
CA THR A 502 10.57 -16.82 12.85
C THR A 502 9.32 -16.28 13.55
N ASN A 503 8.61 -15.34 12.93
CA ASN A 503 7.31 -14.88 13.40
C ASN A 503 6.19 -15.65 12.67
N SER A 504 5.38 -16.42 13.40
CA SER A 504 4.28 -17.21 12.85
C SER A 504 3.16 -16.39 12.17
N HIS A 505 3.13 -15.08 12.43
CA HIS A 505 2.22 -14.12 11.82
C HIS A 505 2.78 -13.40 10.59
N ASP A 506 4.06 -13.62 10.24
CA ASP A 506 4.63 -13.02 9.04
C ASP A 506 4.04 -13.67 7.78
N ARG A 507 3.25 -12.87 7.05
CA ARG A 507 2.57 -13.26 5.81
C ARG A 507 3.55 -13.75 4.75
N MET A 508 4.81 -13.27 4.77
CA MET A 508 5.82 -13.63 3.78
C MET A 508 6.19 -15.12 3.82
N TYR A 509 6.01 -15.81 4.95
CA TYR A 509 6.32 -17.25 5.05
C TYR A 509 5.29 -18.14 4.35
N PHE A 510 4.10 -17.62 4.06
CA PHE A 510 3.03 -18.38 3.40
C PHE A 510 3.12 -18.29 1.86
N HIS A 511 4.03 -17.48 1.35
CA HIS A 511 4.24 -17.24 -0.08
C HIS A 511 5.68 -17.51 -0.47
N LYS A 512 5.89 -18.18 -1.61
CA LYS A 512 7.24 -18.42 -2.11
C LYS A 512 7.71 -17.18 -2.87
N THR A 513 8.54 -16.37 -2.23
CA THR A 513 9.07 -15.12 -2.78
C THR A 513 10.60 -15.13 -2.78
N THR A 514 11.19 -14.12 -3.43
CA THR A 514 12.64 -13.85 -3.35
C THR A 514 13.05 -13.13 -2.07
N TYR A 515 12.10 -12.60 -1.28
CA TYR A 515 12.43 -11.90 -0.04
C TYR A 515 12.33 -12.84 1.15
N ARG A 516 13.47 -13.42 1.54
CA ARG A 516 13.60 -14.29 2.72
C ARG A 516 14.93 -14.04 3.44
N PRO A 517 15.20 -12.80 3.92
CA PRO A 517 16.53 -12.40 4.39
C PRO A 517 17.07 -13.28 5.53
N LEU A 518 16.22 -13.62 6.50
CA LEU A 518 16.57 -14.52 7.60
C LEU A 518 16.98 -15.92 7.10
N TYR A 519 16.29 -16.45 6.09
CA TYR A 519 16.52 -17.78 5.55
C TYR A 519 17.79 -17.79 4.68
N GLU A 520 17.98 -16.77 3.85
CA GLU A 520 19.12 -16.67 2.94
C GLU A 520 20.43 -16.51 3.71
N HIS A 521 20.49 -15.60 4.68
CA HIS A 521 21.67 -15.37 5.50
C HIS A 521 22.06 -16.63 6.29
N ALA A 522 21.10 -17.21 7.01
CA ALA A 522 21.32 -18.40 7.81
C ALA A 522 21.73 -19.62 6.97
N PHE A 523 21.18 -19.76 5.76
CA PHE A 523 21.53 -20.86 4.85
C PHE A 523 22.92 -20.73 4.26
N GLN A 524 23.35 -19.51 3.90
CA GLN A 524 24.70 -19.26 3.41
C GLN A 524 25.75 -19.67 4.44
N ILE A 525 25.56 -19.29 5.70
CA ILE A 525 26.45 -19.68 6.81
C ILE A 525 26.36 -21.20 7.02
N ALA A 526 25.17 -21.79 6.97
CA ALA A 526 25.00 -23.23 7.16
C ALA A 526 25.79 -24.04 6.10
N GLN A 527 25.78 -23.59 4.84
CA GLN A 527 26.56 -24.21 3.77
C GLN A 527 28.07 -24.11 4.02
N GLN A 528 28.57 -22.98 4.51
CA GLN A 528 29.99 -22.80 4.83
C GLN A 528 30.46 -23.77 5.93
N HIS A 529 29.55 -24.16 6.83
CA HIS A 529 29.78 -25.14 7.89
C HIS A 529 29.44 -26.60 7.49
N GLY A 530 29.12 -26.85 6.22
CA GLY A 530 28.86 -28.20 5.70
C GLY A 530 27.48 -28.77 6.00
N TYR A 531 26.53 -27.94 6.46
CA TYR A 531 25.14 -28.33 6.62
C TYR A 531 24.36 -28.22 5.31
N VAL A 532 23.45 -29.18 5.07
CA VAL A 532 22.66 -29.21 3.82
C VAL A 532 21.44 -28.30 3.86
N ASP A 533 21.04 -27.88 5.06
CA ASP A 533 19.97 -26.94 5.35
C ASP A 533 20.08 -26.42 6.80
N VAL A 534 19.31 -25.39 7.12
CA VAL A 534 19.11 -24.86 8.49
C VAL A 534 17.63 -24.90 8.84
N LEU A 535 17.28 -25.40 10.02
CA LEU A 535 15.92 -25.49 10.55
C LEU A 535 15.59 -24.31 11.45
N PHE A 536 14.35 -23.83 11.36
CA PHE A 536 13.86 -22.72 12.17
C PHE A 536 12.77 -23.15 13.15
N LEU A 537 12.69 -22.38 14.23
CA LEU A 537 11.60 -22.42 15.19
C LEU A 537 10.90 -21.06 15.19
N ASN A 538 9.60 -21.03 15.45
CA ASN A 538 8.86 -19.78 15.62
C ASN A 538 9.03 -19.20 17.04
N GLU A 539 8.43 -18.04 17.28
CA GLU A 539 8.48 -17.33 18.57
C GLU A 539 7.93 -18.14 19.76
N GLN A 540 7.19 -19.21 19.50
CA GLN A 540 6.61 -20.12 20.50
C GLN A 540 7.47 -21.38 20.73
N GLY A 541 8.60 -21.52 20.03
CA GLY A 541 9.47 -22.68 20.12
C GLY A 541 9.00 -23.89 19.31
N GLU A 542 8.04 -23.69 18.40
CA GLU A 542 7.54 -24.72 17.50
C GLU A 542 8.40 -24.78 16.24
N VAL A 543 8.69 -25.98 15.75
CA VAL A 543 9.42 -26.20 14.49
C VAL A 543 8.59 -25.68 13.33
N THR A 544 9.22 -24.97 12.41
CA THR A 544 8.57 -24.46 11.19
C THR A 544 9.02 -25.25 9.96
N GLU A 545 10.11 -24.81 9.35
CA GLU A 545 10.69 -25.41 8.15
C GLU A 545 12.20 -25.17 8.08
N GLY A 546 12.84 -25.73 7.06
CA GLY A 546 14.21 -25.41 6.70
C GLY A 546 14.33 -24.18 5.80
N ALA A 547 15.54 -23.70 5.55
CA ALA A 547 15.76 -22.58 4.64
C ALA A 547 15.21 -22.85 3.23
N ILE A 548 15.40 -24.09 2.75
CA ILE A 548 15.03 -24.51 1.39
C ILE A 548 14.16 -25.77 1.36
N SER A 549 13.67 -26.24 2.51
CA SER A 549 12.94 -27.50 2.64
C SER A 549 11.86 -27.45 3.72
N ASN A 550 10.89 -28.36 3.64
CA ASN A 550 10.00 -28.66 4.77
C ASN A 550 10.49 -29.92 5.49
N ILE A 551 10.06 -30.10 6.74
CA ILE A 551 10.52 -31.16 7.61
C ILE A 551 9.42 -32.17 7.95
N PHE A 552 9.81 -33.44 8.07
CA PHE A 552 9.02 -34.51 8.63
C PHE A 552 9.84 -35.28 9.68
N LEU A 553 9.19 -35.83 10.69
CA LEU A 553 9.80 -36.80 11.60
C LEU A 553 8.94 -38.06 11.70
N GLU A 554 9.56 -39.19 12.00
CA GLU A 554 8.85 -40.43 12.31
C GLU A 554 8.64 -40.59 13.82
N ARG A 555 7.38 -40.77 14.22
CA ARG A 555 6.99 -41.08 15.60
C ARG A 555 5.78 -42.00 15.60
N ASP A 556 5.88 -43.11 16.33
CA ASP A 556 4.80 -44.11 16.50
C ASP A 556 4.20 -44.61 15.18
N GLY A 557 5.04 -44.84 14.17
CA GLY A 557 4.62 -45.29 12.83
C GLY A 557 3.93 -44.21 11.99
N LYS A 558 3.91 -42.96 12.47
CA LYS A 558 3.38 -41.80 11.76
C LYS A 558 4.50 -40.90 11.27
N MET A 559 4.26 -40.24 10.14
CA MET A 559 5.14 -39.24 9.57
C MET A 559 4.55 -37.85 9.87
N LEU A 560 5.16 -37.11 10.79
CA LEU A 560 4.63 -35.86 11.31
C LEU A 560 5.34 -34.66 10.71
N THR A 561 4.62 -33.62 10.33
CA THR A 561 5.16 -32.33 9.86
C THR A 561 4.46 -31.16 10.56
N PRO A 562 5.12 -30.02 10.81
CA PRO A 562 4.47 -28.86 11.42
C PRO A 562 3.30 -28.35 10.59
N PRO A 563 2.14 -27.99 11.17
CA PRO A 563 1.03 -27.38 10.44
C PRO A 563 1.41 -25.99 9.94
N ILE A 564 0.83 -25.55 8.81
CA ILE A 564 1.14 -24.22 8.22
C ILE A 564 0.91 -23.06 9.20
N THR A 565 0.05 -23.23 10.21
CA THR A 565 -0.22 -22.26 11.26
C THR A 565 1.02 -21.90 12.10
N CYS A 566 2.05 -22.76 12.11
CA CYS A 566 3.33 -22.46 12.77
C CYS A 566 4.16 -21.39 12.02
N GLY A 567 3.76 -20.98 10.81
CA GLY A 567 4.45 -19.95 10.03
C GLY A 567 5.48 -20.52 9.06
N LEU A 568 5.05 -21.42 8.18
CA LEU A 568 5.91 -22.01 7.14
C LEU A 568 5.25 -22.03 5.77
N LEU A 569 6.07 -22.17 4.73
CA LEU A 569 5.59 -22.29 3.36
C LEU A 569 4.82 -23.61 3.16
N PRO A 570 3.63 -23.58 2.53
CA PRO A 570 2.96 -24.79 2.04
C PRO A 570 3.75 -25.37 0.84
N GLY A 571 4.82 -26.10 1.13
CA GLY A 571 5.68 -26.69 0.13
C GLY A 571 4.98 -27.79 -0.68
N ILE A 572 5.24 -27.83 -1.99
CA ILE A 572 4.59 -28.78 -2.90
C ILE A 572 4.97 -30.23 -2.59
N ALA A 573 6.24 -30.49 -2.24
CA ALA A 573 6.67 -31.83 -1.82
C ALA A 573 5.99 -32.24 -0.49
N ARG A 574 5.92 -31.34 0.49
CA ARG A 574 5.20 -31.56 1.75
C ARG A 574 3.73 -31.89 1.51
N GLN A 575 3.07 -31.08 0.68
CA GLN A 575 1.66 -31.29 0.33
C GLN A 575 1.46 -32.64 -0.38
N TYR A 576 2.33 -32.98 -1.34
CA TYR A 576 2.28 -34.28 -2.00
C TYR A 576 2.44 -35.43 -1.02
N LEU A 577 3.37 -35.35 -0.06
CA LEU A 577 3.57 -36.39 0.95
C LEU A 577 2.36 -36.54 1.87
N LEU A 578 1.74 -35.44 2.31
CA LEU A 578 0.51 -35.46 3.11
C LEU A 578 -0.67 -36.09 2.36
N GLU A 579 -0.77 -35.89 1.04
CA GLU A 579 -1.82 -36.47 0.20
C GLU A 579 -1.56 -37.94 -0.15
N ALA A 580 -0.30 -38.31 -0.39
CA ALA A 580 0.08 -39.62 -0.92
C ALA A 580 0.37 -40.67 0.17
N HIS A 581 0.78 -40.25 1.38
CA HIS A 581 1.11 -41.17 2.47
C HIS A 581 0.00 -41.21 3.53
N PRO A 582 -0.68 -42.36 3.73
CA PRO A 582 -1.79 -42.47 4.69
C PRO A 582 -1.42 -42.15 6.15
N ASN A 583 -0.14 -42.30 6.51
CA ASN A 583 0.37 -42.05 7.85
C ASN A 583 0.99 -40.66 8.01
N ALA A 584 0.97 -39.83 6.97
CA ALA A 584 1.46 -38.46 7.02
C ALA A 584 0.35 -37.54 7.57
N GLN A 585 0.67 -36.81 8.64
CA GLN A 585 -0.28 -35.86 9.25
C GLN A 585 0.44 -34.65 9.83
N GLU A 586 -0.31 -33.57 9.98
CA GLU A 586 0.20 -32.37 10.63
C GLU A 586 0.17 -32.54 12.16
N ALA A 587 1.21 -32.04 12.84
CA ALA A 587 1.28 -31.95 14.30
C ALA A 587 2.24 -30.83 14.69
N ILE A 588 1.95 -30.10 15.78
CA ILE A 588 2.91 -29.15 16.34
C ILE A 588 4.11 -29.95 16.86
N LEU A 589 5.31 -29.57 16.42
CA LEU A 589 6.57 -30.24 16.75
C LEU A 589 7.49 -29.26 17.47
N THR A 590 8.27 -29.77 18.42
CA THR A 590 9.27 -29.02 19.17
C THR A 590 10.69 -29.48 18.79
N LEU A 591 11.71 -28.73 19.23
CA LEU A 591 13.09 -29.18 19.07
C LEU A 591 13.34 -30.53 19.75
N ASP A 592 12.77 -30.74 20.94
CA ASP A 592 12.89 -32.01 21.67
C ASP A 592 12.32 -33.19 20.86
N ASP A 593 11.23 -32.97 20.13
CA ASP A 593 10.66 -33.99 19.25
C ASP A 593 11.63 -34.37 18.13
N LEU A 594 12.31 -33.39 17.52
CA LEU A 594 13.30 -33.63 16.47
C LEU A 594 14.53 -34.38 17.01
N LEU A 595 15.02 -34.03 18.19
CA LEU A 595 16.20 -34.65 18.79
C LEU A 595 15.94 -36.08 19.28
N ARG A 596 14.69 -36.40 19.64
CA ARG A 596 14.28 -37.75 20.09
C ARG A 596 13.74 -38.63 18.97
N ALA A 597 13.43 -38.07 17.79
CA ALA A 597 12.91 -38.83 16.68
C ALA A 597 13.91 -39.88 16.19
N LYS A 598 13.41 -41.07 15.82
CA LYS A 598 14.24 -42.13 15.24
C LYS A 598 14.79 -41.70 13.88
N GLU A 599 13.94 -41.04 13.10
CA GLU A 599 14.27 -40.57 11.77
C GLU A 599 13.64 -39.20 11.54
N VAL A 600 14.46 -38.30 10.98
CA VAL A 600 14.04 -36.98 10.54
C VAL A 600 14.35 -36.86 9.06
N TYR A 601 13.44 -36.22 8.34
CA TYR A 601 13.49 -36.06 6.91
C TYR A 601 13.29 -34.60 6.53
N ILE A 602 14.05 -34.13 5.53
CA ILE A 602 13.74 -32.90 4.82
C ILE A 602 13.21 -33.21 3.43
N CYS A 603 12.33 -32.36 2.91
CA CYS A 603 11.78 -32.51 1.58
C CYS A 603 11.66 -31.19 0.83
N ASN A 604 11.88 -31.22 -0.48
CA ASN A 604 11.48 -30.15 -1.39
C ASN A 604 11.21 -30.70 -2.80
N ALA A 605 10.61 -29.88 -3.66
CA ALA A 605 10.21 -30.27 -5.01
C ALA A 605 11.38 -30.58 -5.96
N ILE A 606 12.63 -30.28 -5.57
CA ILE A 606 13.82 -30.47 -6.41
C ILE A 606 14.56 -31.76 -6.03
N ARG A 607 14.71 -32.04 -4.74
CA ARG A 607 15.55 -33.13 -4.21
C ARG A 607 14.76 -34.26 -3.56
N GLY A 608 13.43 -34.17 -3.54
CA GLY A 608 12.57 -35.16 -2.91
C GLY A 608 12.78 -35.26 -1.40
N LEU A 609 12.35 -36.38 -0.82
CA LEU A 609 12.47 -36.70 0.60
C LEU A 609 13.86 -37.27 0.90
N ARG A 610 14.55 -36.74 1.91
CA ARG A 610 15.91 -37.14 2.29
C ARG A 610 16.04 -37.23 3.80
N ARG A 611 16.61 -38.34 4.29
CA ARG A 611 16.91 -38.51 5.72
C ARG A 611 18.07 -37.61 6.13
N VAL A 612 17.95 -37.00 7.31
CA VAL A 612 18.94 -36.09 7.89
C VAL A 612 19.17 -36.38 9.37
N GLN A 613 20.33 -35.96 9.86
CA GLN A 613 20.60 -35.80 11.28
C GLN A 613 20.43 -34.33 11.67
N VAL A 614 19.63 -34.07 12.70
CA VAL A 614 19.46 -32.73 13.27
C VAL A 614 20.55 -32.48 14.31
N VAL A 615 21.22 -31.33 14.23
CA VAL A 615 22.27 -30.93 15.18
C VAL A 615 22.08 -29.49 15.66
N THR A 616 22.59 -29.22 16.85
CA THR A 616 22.81 -27.86 17.38
C THR A 616 24.32 -27.61 17.38
N ASP A 617 24.77 -26.45 16.90
CA ASP A 617 26.19 -26.15 16.73
C ASP A 617 26.52 -24.72 17.20
N GLN A 618 27.31 -24.62 18.26
CA GLN A 618 27.71 -23.33 18.83
C GLN A 618 28.60 -22.51 17.89
N GLN A 619 29.39 -23.14 17.01
CA GLN A 619 30.22 -22.41 16.05
C GLN A 619 29.35 -21.77 14.96
N TYR A 620 28.30 -22.47 14.54
CA TYR A 620 27.29 -21.90 13.65
C TYR A 620 26.55 -20.73 14.31
N ASP A 621 26.14 -20.89 15.57
CA ASP A 621 25.42 -19.85 16.31
C ASP A 621 26.25 -18.55 16.44
N GLN A 622 27.56 -18.68 16.72
CA GLN A 622 28.48 -17.54 16.78
C GLN A 622 28.67 -16.88 15.42
N ALA A 623 28.82 -17.67 14.35
CA ALA A 623 28.97 -17.14 13.00
C ALA A 623 27.73 -16.38 12.50
N LEU A 624 26.52 -16.76 12.95
CA LEU A 624 25.27 -16.10 12.59
C LEU A 624 25.06 -14.74 13.28
N GLN A 625 25.78 -14.48 14.38
CA GLN A 625 25.72 -13.22 15.14
C GLN A 625 26.71 -12.15 14.65
N LEU A 626 27.73 -12.57 13.90
CA LEU A 626 28.72 -11.71 13.25
C LEU A 626 28.21 -11.24 11.89
#